data_AF-A0A106XXY2-F1
#
_entry.id   AF-A0A106XXY2-F1
#
_cell.length_a   1.000
_cell.length_b   1.000
_cell.length_c   1.000
_cell.angle_alpha   90.00
_cell.angle_beta   90.00
_cell.angle_gamma   90.00
#
_symmetry.space_group_name_H-M   'P 1'
#
loop_
_entity.id
_entity.type
_entity.pdbx_description
1 polymer ?
#
loop_
_entity_poly.entity_id
_entity_poly.type
_entity_poly.pdbx_seq_one_letter_code
_entity_poly.pdbx_strand_id
1 'polypeptide(L)'
;MAASNRKWDFRYTLLTILLGAVIAFLGFMGPDKIMAALYIREVAAGVKADAPASSAKQLAQSQTSAGAEVEGRHDGDGAAAQEKLRWDFWLNAAVEALFVISILNLIYRWKEDSTAHFQGVVRLTQYINWLDELTFLGTVDHDVALVKDIRSRYQGIVEMLPPNDDKDYKRAKETLGERPDTNETRKDARDEPSLKHTLVLDAAQSSPVILTVLRAMEATDPRLWLGGGVIRNCVWDELTGRSTMIDDFDIVYFDASNIDPAKDKEIEQAIQDKLVSSLRVSVKNQARMHLVTGEPPRLSLEDAIANWPETATAIAVQRKLGQLVLMAPVGLDDLLNLIVRPTSYHASHPESFDRRKGLKAWTAHWPELTVKSS
;
A
#
# COMPACT_ATOMS: atom_id res chain seq x y z
N MET A 1 -1.55 22.44 11.62
CA MET A 1 -0.68 22.11 12.77
C MET A 1 -0.97 20.69 13.22
N ALA A 2 -0.08 19.74 12.94
CA ALA A 2 -0.05 18.44 13.60
C ALA A 2 1.41 17.96 13.57
N ALA A 3 2.13 18.30 14.64
CA ALA A 3 3.48 17.82 14.89
C ALA A 3 3.40 16.36 15.35
N SER A 4 3.69 15.43 14.46
CA SER A 4 3.85 14.01 14.80
C SER A 4 5.33 13.70 14.98
N ASN A 5 5.76 13.86 16.24
CA ASN A 5 6.93 13.28 16.91
C ASN A 5 7.76 12.28 16.08
N ARG A 6 8.81 12.76 15.43
CA ARG A 6 9.99 11.95 15.14
C ARG A 6 10.94 12.06 16.33
N LYS A 7 10.57 11.43 17.46
CA LYS A 7 11.54 11.20 18.54
C LYS A 7 12.47 10.10 18.06
N TRP A 8 13.56 10.51 17.42
CA TRP A 8 14.77 9.71 17.36
C TRP A 8 15.07 9.26 18.79
N ASP A 9 14.90 7.98 19.05
CA ASP A 9 15.13 7.47 20.39
C ASP A 9 16.64 7.30 20.56
N PHE A 10 17.30 8.43 20.85
CA PHE A 10 18.72 8.54 21.13
C PHE A 10 19.18 7.49 22.15
N ARG A 11 18.26 7.05 23.02
CA ARG A 11 18.47 5.97 23.97
C ARG A 11 18.80 4.66 23.28
N TYR A 12 18.14 4.31 22.17
CA TYR A 12 18.38 3.06 21.45
C TYR A 12 19.71 3.06 20.69
N THR A 13 20.07 4.18 20.05
CA THR A 13 21.38 4.33 19.38
C THR A 13 22.51 4.30 20.40
N LEU A 14 22.34 4.97 21.54
CA LEU A 14 23.30 4.94 22.63
C LEU A 14 23.42 3.54 23.25
N LEU A 15 22.30 2.82 23.39
CA LEU A 15 22.29 1.43 23.90
C LEU A 15 23.02 0.47 22.96
N THR A 16 22.84 0.62 21.64
CA THR A 16 23.52 -0.23 20.65
C THR A 16 25.02 0.05 20.57
N ILE A 17 25.43 1.33 20.65
CA ILE A 17 26.85 1.69 20.72
C ILE A 17 27.48 1.16 22.01
N LEU A 18 26.81 1.30 23.15
CA LEU A 18 27.28 0.78 24.44
C LEU A 18 27.39 -0.75 24.44
N LEU A 19 26.40 -1.45 23.87
CA LEU A 19 26.42 -2.91 23.78
C LEU A 19 27.56 -3.39 22.88
N GLY A 20 27.78 -2.73 21.74
CA GLY A 20 28.91 -3.01 20.85
C GLY A 20 30.27 -2.78 21.54
N ALA A 21 30.40 -1.69 22.31
CA ALA A 21 31.61 -1.38 23.07
C ALA A 21 31.89 -2.42 24.18
N VAL A 22 30.86 -2.88 24.89
CA VAL A 22 30.98 -3.91 25.93
C VAL A 22 31.38 -5.26 25.33
N ILE A 23 30.80 -5.64 24.20
CA ILE A 23 31.14 -6.89 23.50
C ILE A 23 32.59 -6.85 23.01
N ALA A 24 33.02 -5.73 22.41
CA ALA A 24 34.41 -5.55 21.98
C ALA A 24 35.38 -5.58 23.17
N PHE A 25 35.02 -4.97 24.30
CA PHE A 25 35.84 -4.96 25.52
C PHE A 25 35.96 -6.35 26.16
N LEU A 26 34.87 -7.12 26.19
CA LEU A 26 34.87 -8.51 26.68
C LEU A 26 35.68 -9.44 25.76
N GLY A 27 35.57 -9.26 24.44
CA GLY A 27 36.39 -9.97 23.46
C GLY A 27 37.89 -9.66 23.60
N PHE A 28 38.25 -8.42 23.93
CA PHE A 28 39.65 -8.00 24.11
C PHE A 28 40.28 -8.47 25.42
N MET A 29 39.52 -8.60 26.51
CA MET A 29 40.07 -9.04 27.81
C MET A 29 40.41 -10.53 27.85
N GLY A 30 39.74 -11.35 27.05
CA GLY A 30 39.88 -12.81 27.09
C GLY A 30 39.28 -13.43 28.37
N PRO A 31 38.80 -14.68 28.30
CA PRO A 31 38.07 -15.32 29.40
C PRO A 31 38.90 -15.45 30.69
N ASP A 32 40.23 -15.62 30.57
CA ASP A 32 41.13 -15.80 31.70
C ASP A 32 41.21 -14.55 32.61
N LYS A 33 41.14 -13.33 32.04
CA LYS A 33 41.14 -12.08 32.83
C LYS A 33 39.78 -11.75 33.44
N ILE A 34 38.70 -12.16 32.79
CA ILE A 34 37.32 -12.01 33.30
C ILE A 34 37.12 -12.92 34.50
N MET A 35 37.57 -14.18 34.41
CA MET A 35 37.51 -15.12 35.52
C MET A 35 38.41 -14.68 36.69
N ALA A 36 39.61 -14.15 36.42
CA ALA A 36 40.46 -13.58 37.47
C ALA A 36 39.80 -12.37 38.18
N ALA A 37 39.14 -11.48 37.42
CA ALA A 37 38.44 -10.32 37.98
C ALA A 37 37.20 -10.72 38.81
N LEU A 38 36.49 -11.77 38.42
CA LEU A 38 35.33 -12.30 39.14
C LEU A 38 35.76 -13.07 40.40
N TYR A 39 36.87 -13.82 40.33
CA TYR A 39 37.42 -14.57 41.47
C TYR A 39 37.96 -13.64 42.57
N ILE A 40 38.63 -12.53 42.19
CA ILE A 40 39.06 -11.50 43.14
C ILE A 40 37.87 -10.90 43.90
N ARG A 41 36.69 -10.82 43.25
CA ARG A 41 35.47 -10.29 43.86
C ARG A 41 34.80 -11.28 44.82
N GLU A 42 34.84 -12.58 44.54
CA GLU A 42 34.38 -13.62 45.47
C GLU A 42 35.29 -13.75 46.70
N VAL A 43 36.62 -13.66 46.52
CA VAL A 43 37.57 -13.66 47.63
C VAL A 43 37.39 -12.40 48.51
N ALA A 44 37.13 -11.23 47.90
CA ALA A 44 36.83 -10.01 48.66
C ALA A 44 35.46 -10.05 49.37
N ALA A 45 34.49 -10.80 48.85
CA ALA A 45 33.17 -10.99 49.47
C ALA A 45 33.14 -12.09 50.55
N GLY A 46 34.07 -13.06 50.47
CA GLY A 46 34.18 -14.20 51.40
C GLY A 46 35.04 -13.96 52.64
N VAL A 47 35.82 -12.88 52.72
CA VAL A 47 36.62 -12.53 53.91
C VAL A 47 35.84 -11.57 54.81
N LYS A 48 34.85 -12.12 55.53
CA LYS A 48 34.23 -11.48 56.69
C LYS A 48 33.67 -12.52 57.67
N ALA A 49 34.56 -13.22 58.37
CA ALA A 49 34.34 -13.73 59.73
C ALA A 49 35.66 -14.27 60.33
N ASP A 50 36.04 -13.66 61.46
CA ASP A 50 36.90 -14.13 62.55
C ASP A 50 38.41 -14.33 62.36
N ALA A 51 39.16 -13.38 62.96
CA ALA A 51 40.60 -13.44 63.21
C ALA A 51 40.93 -14.36 64.41
N PRO A 52 42.22 -14.76 64.59
CA PRO A 52 43.05 -13.92 65.43
C PRO A 52 44.48 -13.69 64.91
N ALA A 53 45.05 -12.60 65.38
CA ALA A 53 46.42 -12.16 65.13
C ALA A 53 47.46 -13.14 65.69
N SER A 54 48.17 -13.85 64.82
CA SER A 54 49.58 -14.20 65.01
C SER A 54 50.14 -14.72 63.69
N SER A 55 51.39 -14.35 63.39
CA SER A 55 52.21 -14.91 62.29
C SER A 55 52.14 -14.19 60.93
N ALA A 56 52.11 -12.85 60.94
CA ALA A 56 52.56 -12.01 59.82
C ALA A 56 54.12 -11.91 59.75
N LYS A 57 54.84 -12.95 60.17
CA LYS A 57 56.31 -12.86 60.30
C LYS A 57 57.02 -14.21 60.14
N GLN A 58 56.66 -14.99 59.12
CA GLN A 58 57.43 -16.19 58.76
C GLN A 58 56.96 -16.73 57.40
N LEU A 59 57.34 -16.08 56.30
CA LEU A 59 57.51 -16.69 54.97
C LEU A 59 58.03 -15.64 53.98
N ALA A 60 59.03 -14.88 54.42
CA ALA A 60 60.01 -14.26 53.54
C ALA A 60 61.36 -14.79 54.03
N GLN A 61 62.06 -15.51 53.16
CA GLN A 61 63.42 -16.09 53.30
C GLN A 61 63.55 -17.52 53.83
N SER A 62 63.49 -18.49 52.90
CA SER A 62 64.31 -19.72 52.78
C SER A 62 63.66 -20.54 51.65
N GLN A 63 64.27 -21.00 50.56
CA GLN A 63 65.66 -21.21 50.16
C GLN A 63 65.67 -21.35 48.63
N THR A 64 66.69 -20.77 48.00
CA THR A 64 67.28 -21.27 46.77
C THR A 64 68.03 -22.58 47.06
N SER A 65 67.72 -23.68 46.36
CA SER A 65 68.68 -24.61 45.72
C SER A 65 68.12 -26.03 45.53
N ALA A 66 68.58 -26.68 44.46
CA ALA A 66 68.40 -28.09 44.05
C ALA A 66 67.06 -28.39 43.37
N GLY A 67 66.98 -28.94 42.15
CA GLY A 67 67.96 -29.73 41.41
C GLY A 67 67.38 -31.14 41.19
N ALA A 68 67.10 -31.45 39.92
CA ALA A 68 66.85 -32.77 39.33
C ALA A 68 65.53 -33.52 39.63
N GLU A 69 64.89 -33.86 38.50
CA GLU A 69 64.10 -35.07 38.20
C GLU A 69 62.86 -35.39 39.05
N VAL A 70 61.68 -35.43 38.41
CA VAL A 70 60.96 -36.68 38.12
C VAL A 70 59.98 -36.45 36.96
N GLU A 71 60.11 -37.34 36.00
CA GLU A 71 59.35 -37.59 34.78
C GLU A 71 57.88 -38.00 35.04
N GLY A 72 56.96 -37.57 34.17
CA GLY A 72 55.70 -38.28 33.91
C GLY A 72 54.39 -37.64 34.40
N ARG A 73 53.72 -36.89 33.50
CA ARG A 73 52.26 -37.00 33.20
C ARG A 73 51.84 -35.92 32.20
N HIS A 74 51.98 -36.22 30.91
CA HIS A 74 51.28 -35.52 29.84
C HIS A 74 50.23 -36.47 29.28
N ASP A 75 48.97 -36.25 29.63
CA ASP A 75 47.78 -36.79 28.92
C ASP A 75 46.48 -36.00 29.22
N GLY A 76 46.49 -35.06 30.19
CA GLY A 76 45.32 -34.25 30.55
C GLY A 76 45.20 -32.87 29.88
N ASP A 77 46.32 -32.27 29.46
CA ASP A 77 46.34 -30.89 28.92
C ASP A 77 45.85 -30.78 27.47
N GLY A 78 45.97 -31.85 26.68
CA GLY A 78 45.58 -31.84 25.27
C GLY A 78 44.06 -31.73 25.06
N ALA A 79 43.27 -32.38 25.91
CA ALA A 79 41.82 -32.38 25.83
C ALA A 79 41.22 -31.02 26.26
N ALA A 80 41.73 -30.42 27.33
CA ALA A 80 41.31 -29.10 27.80
C ALA A 80 41.72 -27.99 26.80
N ALA A 81 42.90 -28.10 26.20
CA ALA A 81 43.34 -27.17 25.15
C ALA A 81 42.50 -27.31 23.88
N GLN A 82 42.12 -28.52 23.47
CA GLN A 82 41.22 -28.74 22.34
C GLN A 82 39.80 -28.24 22.60
N GLU A 83 39.28 -28.42 23.81
CA GLU A 83 37.96 -27.92 24.18
C GLU A 83 37.93 -26.39 24.20
N LYS A 84 38.98 -25.76 24.75
CA LYS A 84 39.16 -24.29 24.71
C LYS A 84 39.21 -23.77 23.27
N LEU A 85 39.98 -24.41 22.39
CA LEU A 85 40.08 -24.03 20.98
C LEU A 85 38.73 -24.13 20.24
N ARG A 86 37.91 -25.15 20.59
CA ARG A 86 36.57 -25.31 20.02
C ARG A 86 35.61 -24.22 20.50
N TRP A 87 35.65 -23.87 21.78
CA TRP A 87 34.83 -22.79 22.33
C TRP A 87 35.19 -21.43 21.73
N ASP A 88 36.48 -21.13 21.62
CA ASP A 88 36.97 -19.88 21.02
C ASP A 88 36.56 -19.76 19.55
N PHE A 89 36.58 -20.86 18.79
CA PHE A 89 36.12 -20.90 17.41
C PHE A 89 34.62 -20.57 17.28
N TRP A 90 33.77 -21.22 18.09
CA TRP A 90 32.32 -20.99 18.04
C TRP A 90 31.92 -19.61 18.55
N LEU A 91 32.62 -19.08 19.56
CA LEU A 91 32.42 -17.71 20.04
C LEU A 91 32.74 -16.69 18.94
N ASN A 92 33.88 -16.84 18.28
CA ASN A 92 34.27 -15.94 17.18
C ASN A 92 33.30 -16.01 16.00
N ALA A 93 32.85 -17.21 15.64
CA ALA A 93 31.84 -17.39 14.60
C ALA A 93 30.49 -16.72 14.95
N ALA A 94 30.08 -16.77 16.23
CA ALA A 94 28.86 -16.11 16.68
C ALA A 94 28.98 -14.57 16.65
N VAL A 95 30.13 -14.03 17.03
CA VAL A 95 30.40 -12.58 16.96
C VAL A 95 30.41 -12.10 15.51
N GLU A 96 31.03 -12.86 14.61
CA GLU A 96 31.05 -12.53 13.18
C GLU A 96 29.64 -12.62 12.55
N ALA A 97 28.84 -13.61 12.92
CA ALA A 97 27.44 -13.69 12.50
C ALA A 97 26.62 -12.49 12.97
N LEU A 98 26.79 -12.04 14.21
CA LEU A 98 26.11 -10.84 14.73
C LEU A 98 26.57 -9.55 14.03
N PHE A 99 27.84 -9.47 13.65
CA PHE A 99 28.38 -8.37 12.87
C PHE A 99 27.80 -8.35 11.45
N VAL A 100 27.74 -9.50 10.79
CA VAL A 100 27.09 -9.65 9.48
C VAL A 100 25.59 -9.34 9.57
N ILE A 101 24.89 -9.81 10.60
CA ILE A 101 23.47 -9.47 10.83
C ILE A 101 23.31 -7.96 11.08
N SER A 102 24.22 -7.32 11.82
CA SER A 102 24.17 -5.87 12.03
C SER A 102 24.45 -5.08 10.74
N ILE A 103 25.41 -5.53 9.92
CA ILE A 103 25.68 -4.94 8.60
C ILE A 103 24.49 -5.17 7.67
N LEU A 104 23.91 -6.37 7.65
CA LEU A 104 22.70 -6.65 6.89
C LEU A 104 21.53 -5.80 7.38
N ASN A 105 21.37 -5.63 8.69
CA ASN A 105 20.34 -4.77 9.27
C ASN A 105 20.62 -3.27 9.01
N LEU A 106 21.86 -2.88 8.71
CA LEU A 106 22.26 -1.53 8.29
C LEU A 106 22.03 -1.32 6.78
N ILE A 107 22.40 -2.31 5.96
CA ILE A 107 22.28 -2.30 4.49
C ILE A 107 20.81 -2.47 4.06
N TYR A 108 20.05 -3.32 4.74
CA TYR A 108 18.63 -3.55 4.47
C TYR A 108 17.71 -2.60 5.26
N ARG A 109 18.25 -1.63 6.03
CA ARG A 109 17.47 -0.55 6.67
C ARG A 109 16.97 0.52 5.70
N TRP A 110 16.62 0.11 4.49
CA TRP A 110 16.14 0.96 3.43
C TRP A 110 14.89 0.33 2.83
N LYS A 111 13.78 0.38 3.56
CA LYS A 111 12.47 0.16 2.93
C LYS A 111 11.23 0.66 3.65
N GLU A 112 11.35 1.54 4.63
CA GLU A 112 10.17 2.22 5.20
C GLU A 112 10.01 3.67 4.69
N ASP A 113 11.09 4.35 4.31
CA ASP A 113 10.99 5.73 3.78
C ASP A 113 10.66 5.80 2.27
N SER A 114 10.92 4.75 1.48
CA SER A 114 10.60 4.73 0.03
C SER A 114 9.09 4.79 -0.22
N THR A 115 8.30 4.11 0.61
CA THR A 115 6.83 4.08 0.49
C THR A 115 6.20 5.44 0.79
N ALA A 116 6.77 6.21 1.73
CA ALA A 116 6.30 7.55 2.06
C ALA A 116 6.60 8.56 0.94
N HIS A 117 7.78 8.47 0.31
CA HIS A 117 8.11 9.29 -0.86
C HIS A 117 7.19 8.97 -2.04
N PHE A 118 6.92 7.69 -2.31
CA PHE A 118 6.02 7.26 -3.39
C PHE A 118 4.57 7.68 -3.15
N GLN A 119 4.05 7.52 -1.92
CA GLN A 119 2.73 8.05 -1.54
C GLN A 119 2.66 9.58 -1.70
N GLY A 120 3.77 10.29 -1.45
CA GLY A 120 3.89 11.71 -1.73
C GLY A 120 3.69 12.05 -3.20
N VAL A 121 4.29 11.27 -4.10
CA VAL A 121 4.11 11.43 -5.56
C VAL A 121 2.67 11.18 -5.98
N VAL A 122 2.10 10.04 -5.56
CA VAL A 122 0.71 9.69 -5.91
C VAL A 122 -0.27 10.76 -5.41
N ARG A 123 -0.13 11.21 -4.15
CA ARG A 123 -0.96 12.27 -3.59
C ARG A 123 -0.77 13.60 -4.31
N LEU A 124 0.44 13.91 -4.75
CA LEU A 124 0.72 15.12 -5.50
C LEU A 124 0.07 15.08 -6.89
N THR A 125 0.15 13.95 -7.58
CA THR A 125 -0.53 13.75 -8.87
C THR A 125 -2.05 13.85 -8.70
N GLN A 126 -2.62 13.21 -7.69
CA GLN A 126 -4.06 13.32 -7.36
C GLN A 126 -4.47 14.78 -7.10
N TYR A 127 -3.65 15.55 -6.38
CA TYR A 127 -3.90 16.95 -6.12
C TYR A 127 -3.83 17.82 -7.39
N ILE A 128 -2.85 17.58 -8.26
CA ILE A 128 -2.76 18.28 -9.56
C ILE A 128 -3.99 17.99 -10.42
N ASN A 129 -4.43 16.73 -10.48
CA ASN A 129 -5.62 16.33 -11.23
C ASN A 129 -6.88 17.02 -10.66
N TRP A 130 -7.01 17.07 -9.34
CA TRP A 130 -8.09 17.80 -8.67
C TRP A 130 -8.12 19.29 -9.05
N LEU A 131 -6.95 19.94 -9.12
CA LEU A 131 -6.84 21.33 -9.58
C LEU A 131 -7.24 21.51 -11.05
N ASP A 132 -6.87 20.57 -11.92
CA ASP A 132 -7.28 20.56 -13.33
C ASP A 132 -8.80 20.43 -13.47
N GLU A 133 -9.42 19.52 -12.71
CA GLU A 133 -10.87 19.35 -12.66
C GLU A 133 -11.60 20.62 -12.18
N LEU A 134 -11.11 21.28 -11.14
CA LEU A 134 -11.70 22.54 -10.67
C LEU A 134 -11.59 23.67 -11.70
N THR A 135 -10.46 23.74 -12.40
CA THR A 135 -10.24 24.70 -13.49
C THR A 135 -11.20 24.43 -14.63
N PHE A 136 -11.39 23.16 -14.98
CA PHE A 136 -12.33 22.72 -16.00
C PHE A 136 -13.79 23.09 -15.67
N LEU A 137 -14.16 23.06 -14.39
CA LEU A 137 -15.48 23.45 -13.91
C LEU A 137 -15.68 24.97 -13.82
N GLY A 138 -14.66 25.80 -14.09
CA GLY A 138 -14.76 27.26 -13.97
C GLY A 138 -15.04 27.75 -12.54
N THR A 139 -14.85 26.90 -11.54
CA THR A 139 -15.20 27.18 -10.14
C THR A 139 -14.20 28.09 -9.41
N VAL A 140 -13.01 28.26 -9.97
CA VAL A 140 -11.99 29.20 -9.49
C VAL A 140 -12.07 30.47 -10.36
N ASP A 141 -13.03 31.32 -10.03
CA ASP A 141 -13.40 32.49 -10.85
C ASP A 141 -12.29 33.56 -10.98
N HIS A 142 -11.15 33.45 -10.28
CA HIS A 142 -10.19 34.57 -10.19
C HIS A 142 -8.72 34.32 -10.53
N ASP A 143 -8.23 33.11 -10.81
CA ASP A 143 -6.84 33.02 -11.31
C ASP A 143 -6.48 31.67 -11.97
N VAL A 144 -7.02 31.43 -13.17
CA VAL A 144 -6.63 30.29 -14.02
C VAL A 144 -5.10 30.27 -14.25
N ALA A 145 -4.44 31.43 -14.24
CA ALA A 145 -2.99 31.53 -14.36
C ALA A 145 -2.26 31.04 -13.10
N LEU A 146 -2.76 31.34 -11.90
CA LEU A 146 -2.21 30.82 -10.64
C LEU A 146 -2.31 29.30 -10.55
N VAL A 147 -3.46 28.72 -10.91
CA VAL A 147 -3.63 27.25 -10.87
C VAL A 147 -2.71 26.57 -11.87
N LYS A 148 -2.53 27.15 -13.06
CA LYS A 148 -1.59 26.68 -14.08
C LYS A 148 -0.13 26.83 -13.66
N ASP A 149 0.24 27.91 -12.96
CA ASP A 149 1.59 28.13 -12.41
C ASP A 149 1.90 27.13 -11.28
N ILE A 150 0.93 26.91 -10.38
CA ILE A 150 0.99 25.87 -9.35
C ILE A 150 1.23 24.50 -10.01
N ARG A 151 0.43 24.13 -11.01
CA ARG A 151 0.59 22.88 -11.76
C ARG A 151 1.99 22.74 -12.38
N SER A 152 2.48 23.77 -13.06
CA SER A 152 3.80 23.72 -13.72
C SER A 152 4.94 23.52 -12.73
N ARG A 153 4.89 24.21 -11.59
CA ARG A 153 5.90 24.05 -10.52
C ARG A 153 5.89 22.65 -9.91
N TYR A 154 4.71 22.07 -9.73
CA TYR A 154 4.59 20.73 -9.15
C TYR A 154 4.92 19.61 -10.13
N GLN A 155 4.57 19.72 -11.42
CA GLN A 155 5.02 18.78 -12.45
C GLN A 155 6.55 18.72 -12.52
N GLY A 156 7.22 19.88 -12.47
CA GLY A 156 8.68 19.94 -12.41
C GLY A 156 9.28 19.21 -11.21
N ILE A 157 8.59 19.19 -10.06
CA ILE A 157 9.04 18.44 -8.87
C ILE A 157 8.85 16.93 -9.07
N VAL A 158 7.73 16.50 -9.67
CA VAL A 158 7.45 15.08 -9.95
C VAL A 158 8.43 14.51 -10.98
N GLU A 159 8.75 15.26 -12.03
CA GLU A 159 9.70 14.86 -13.08
C GLU A 159 11.15 14.73 -12.57
N MET A 160 11.48 15.38 -11.44
CA MET A 160 12.79 15.26 -10.79
C MET A 160 12.91 14.05 -9.86
N LEU A 161 11.83 13.29 -9.64
CA LEU A 161 11.86 12.10 -8.80
C LEU A 161 12.26 10.85 -9.60
N PRO A 162 13.15 10.00 -9.07
CA PRO A 162 13.62 8.83 -9.80
C PRO A 162 12.48 7.81 -10.04
N PRO A 163 12.41 7.16 -11.21
CA PRO A 163 11.40 6.15 -11.53
C PRO A 163 11.61 4.87 -10.71
N ASN A 164 10.50 4.16 -10.41
CA ASN A 164 10.46 2.99 -9.52
C ASN A 164 10.74 1.67 -10.28
N ASP A 165 11.35 0.68 -9.61
CA ASP A 165 11.70 -0.66 -10.15
C ASP A 165 10.53 -1.68 -9.99
N ASP A 166 10.33 -2.52 -11.01
CA ASP A 166 9.17 -3.44 -11.21
C ASP A 166 8.97 -4.49 -10.09
N LYS A 167 9.96 -4.67 -9.22
CA LYS A 167 9.94 -5.66 -8.13
C LYS A 167 9.09 -5.22 -6.94
N ASP A 168 8.94 -3.91 -6.73
CA ASP A 168 8.24 -3.37 -5.56
C ASP A 168 6.73 -3.32 -5.74
N TYR A 169 6.28 -3.16 -6.99
CA TYR A 169 4.87 -3.33 -7.38
C TYR A 169 4.37 -4.76 -7.11
N LYS A 170 5.19 -5.78 -7.44
CA LYS A 170 4.84 -7.19 -7.19
C LYS A 170 4.80 -7.51 -5.68
N ARG A 171 5.73 -6.97 -4.90
CA ARG A 171 5.80 -7.19 -3.44
C ARG A 171 4.64 -6.50 -2.68
N ALA A 172 4.22 -5.32 -3.12
CA ALA A 172 3.03 -4.64 -2.55
C ALA A 172 1.74 -5.43 -2.82
N LYS A 173 1.63 -6.05 -3.99
CA LYS A 173 0.49 -6.92 -4.36
C LYS A 173 0.46 -8.23 -3.56
N GLU A 174 1.61 -8.81 -3.22
CA GLU A 174 1.72 -10.01 -2.39
C GLU A 174 1.38 -9.73 -0.91
N THR A 175 1.74 -8.56 -0.39
CA THR A 175 1.47 -8.18 1.02
C THR A 175 -0.02 -7.93 1.29
N LEU A 176 -0.81 -7.63 0.25
CA LEU A 176 -2.27 -7.56 0.32
C LEU A 176 -2.95 -8.95 0.34
N GLY A 177 -2.20 -10.02 0.09
CA GLY A 177 -2.69 -11.41 0.05
C GLY A 177 -2.71 -12.14 1.40
N GLU A 178 -2.08 -11.60 2.44
CA GLU A 178 -2.01 -12.23 3.77
C GLU A 178 -2.90 -11.48 4.76
N ARG A 179 -4.12 -11.99 4.98
CA ARG A 179 -4.98 -11.55 6.09
C ARG A 179 -4.58 -12.28 7.38
N PRO A 180 -4.54 -11.60 8.54
CA PRO A 180 -4.47 -12.29 9.82
C PRO A 180 -5.77 -13.08 10.04
N ASP A 181 -5.61 -14.32 10.48
CA ASP A 181 -6.69 -15.20 10.91
C ASP A 181 -7.47 -14.52 12.06
N THR A 182 -8.69 -14.08 11.77
CA THR A 182 -9.61 -13.48 12.74
C THR A 182 -10.90 -14.28 12.73
N ASN A 183 -10.78 -15.50 13.21
CA ASN A 183 -11.90 -16.33 13.62
C ASN A 183 -12.38 -15.90 15.03
N GLU A 184 -12.68 -14.63 15.24
CA GLU A 184 -13.33 -14.15 16.46
C GLU A 184 -14.04 -12.82 16.17
N THR A 185 -15.35 -12.79 16.44
CA THR A 185 -16.35 -11.72 16.20
C THR A 185 -17.07 -11.71 14.83
N ARG A 186 -17.70 -12.85 14.53
CA ARG A 186 -18.84 -12.92 13.61
C ARG A 186 -20.14 -12.67 14.37
N LYS A 187 -20.58 -11.41 14.46
CA LYS A 187 -21.97 -10.95 14.59
C LYS A 187 -21.95 -9.42 14.54
N ASP A 188 -22.76 -8.85 13.65
CA ASP A 188 -23.06 -7.41 13.49
C ASP A 188 -22.51 -6.67 12.25
N ALA A 189 -22.07 -7.39 11.22
CA ALA A 189 -21.70 -6.80 9.91
C ALA A 189 -22.90 -6.72 8.93
N ARG A 190 -23.90 -5.85 9.20
CA ARG A 190 -24.99 -5.60 8.24
C ARG A 190 -24.95 -4.27 7.51
N ASP A 191 -24.17 -3.28 7.96
CA ASP A 191 -24.27 -1.92 7.38
C ASP A 191 -22.93 -1.22 7.08
N GLU A 192 -21.77 -1.89 7.22
CA GLU A 192 -20.47 -1.34 6.80
C GLU A 192 -20.18 -1.68 5.32
N PRO A 193 -19.97 -0.69 4.43
CA PRO A 193 -19.55 -0.95 3.06
C PRO A 193 -18.26 -1.77 3.07
N SER A 194 -18.22 -2.87 2.32
CA SER A 194 -16.97 -3.64 2.17
C SER A 194 -15.85 -2.70 1.70
N LEU A 195 -14.62 -2.90 2.18
CA LEU A 195 -13.44 -2.08 1.81
C LEU A 195 -13.35 -1.77 0.30
N LYS A 196 -13.73 -2.73 -0.55
CA LYS A 196 -13.77 -2.57 -2.02
C LYS A 196 -14.78 -1.51 -2.49
N HIS A 197 -15.95 -1.44 -1.87
CA HIS A 197 -16.95 -0.42 -2.16
C HIS A 197 -16.45 0.96 -1.76
N THR A 198 -15.83 1.07 -0.58
CA THR A 198 -15.25 2.32 -0.09
C THR A 198 -14.21 2.86 -1.06
N LEU A 199 -13.29 2.03 -1.56
CA LEU A 199 -12.29 2.46 -2.54
C LEU A 199 -12.91 3.07 -3.81
N VAL A 200 -13.97 2.45 -4.36
CA VAL A 200 -14.64 2.96 -5.57
C VAL A 200 -15.41 4.25 -5.28
N LEU A 201 -16.08 4.32 -4.13
CA LEU A 201 -16.82 5.51 -3.73
C LEU A 201 -15.88 6.68 -3.39
N ASP A 202 -14.75 6.42 -2.76
CA ASP A 202 -13.72 7.42 -2.44
C ASP A 202 -13.10 8.00 -3.71
N ALA A 203 -12.82 7.17 -4.71
CA ALA A 203 -12.36 7.61 -6.02
C ALA A 203 -13.38 8.59 -6.65
N ALA A 204 -14.65 8.18 -6.72
CA ALA A 204 -15.73 9.02 -7.24
C ALA A 204 -15.95 10.30 -6.43
N GLN A 205 -15.81 10.22 -5.11
CA GLN A 205 -15.96 11.34 -4.17
C GLN A 205 -14.79 12.34 -4.27
N SER A 206 -13.62 11.88 -4.71
CA SER A 206 -12.42 12.72 -4.86
C SER A 206 -12.39 13.51 -6.16
N SER A 207 -13.27 13.22 -7.12
CA SER A 207 -13.41 13.94 -8.39
C SER A 207 -14.49 15.04 -8.30
N PRO A 208 -14.13 16.34 -8.30
CA PRO A 208 -15.07 17.45 -8.41
C PRO A 208 -16.00 17.35 -9.63
N VAL A 209 -15.47 16.87 -10.75
CA VAL A 209 -16.24 16.75 -11.99
C VAL A 209 -17.34 15.70 -11.84
N ILE A 210 -17.00 14.50 -11.34
CA ILE A 210 -17.99 13.45 -11.07
C ILE A 210 -19.05 13.92 -10.07
N LEU A 211 -18.63 14.57 -8.98
CA LEU A 211 -19.57 15.12 -7.99
C LEU A 211 -20.51 16.18 -8.57
N THR A 212 -20.02 17.02 -9.48
CA THR A 212 -20.83 18.05 -10.14
C THR A 212 -21.92 17.41 -11.00
N VAL A 213 -21.56 16.40 -11.79
CA VAL A 213 -22.52 15.64 -12.61
C VAL A 213 -23.53 14.91 -11.73
N LEU A 214 -23.08 14.24 -10.67
CA LEU A 214 -23.96 13.53 -9.74
C LEU A 214 -24.96 14.44 -9.02
N ARG A 215 -24.57 15.68 -8.67
CA ARG A 215 -25.49 16.68 -8.09
C ARG A 215 -26.53 17.15 -9.11
N ALA A 216 -26.13 17.38 -10.36
CA ALA A 216 -27.05 17.75 -11.43
C ALA A 216 -28.07 16.63 -11.71
N MET A 217 -27.63 15.38 -11.67
CA MET A 217 -28.50 14.20 -11.78
C MET A 217 -29.49 14.10 -10.61
N GLU A 218 -29.01 14.17 -9.36
CA GLU A 218 -29.84 14.09 -8.14
C GLU A 218 -30.94 15.17 -8.14
N ALA A 219 -30.62 16.38 -8.62
CA ALA A 219 -31.58 17.48 -8.74
C ALA A 219 -32.58 17.32 -9.90
N THR A 220 -32.32 16.43 -10.86
CA THR A 220 -33.14 16.25 -12.07
C THR A 220 -34.08 15.06 -11.94
N ASP A 221 -33.55 13.87 -11.61
CA ASP A 221 -34.36 12.66 -11.43
C ASP A 221 -33.62 11.67 -10.51
N PRO A 222 -34.23 11.23 -9.39
CA PRO A 222 -33.61 10.31 -8.44
C PRO A 222 -33.49 8.86 -8.95
N ARG A 223 -33.90 8.56 -10.19
CA ARG A 223 -33.73 7.25 -10.85
C ARG A 223 -32.42 7.16 -11.63
N LEU A 224 -31.69 8.25 -11.80
CA LEU A 224 -30.50 8.32 -12.66
C LEU A 224 -29.25 7.77 -11.98
N TRP A 225 -28.51 6.97 -12.72
CA TRP A 225 -27.22 6.41 -12.31
C TRP A 225 -26.14 6.81 -13.29
N LEU A 226 -24.95 7.12 -12.78
CA LEU A 226 -23.79 7.43 -13.59
C LEU A 226 -23.09 6.11 -13.94
N GLY A 227 -22.91 5.89 -15.23
CA GLY A 227 -22.38 4.65 -15.80
C GLY A 227 -20.90 4.43 -15.50
N GLY A 228 -20.47 3.18 -15.63
CA GLY A 228 -19.21 2.71 -15.07
C GLY A 228 -17.97 3.08 -15.85
N GLY A 229 -18.06 3.61 -17.07
CA GLY A 229 -16.89 4.00 -17.85
C GLY A 229 -16.06 5.09 -17.17
N VAL A 230 -16.71 6.17 -16.74
CA VAL A 230 -16.05 7.28 -16.03
C VAL A 230 -15.56 6.86 -14.65
N ILE A 231 -16.34 6.05 -13.93
CA ILE A 231 -15.96 5.53 -12.60
C ILE A 231 -14.75 4.60 -12.73
N ARG A 232 -14.74 3.72 -13.73
CA ARG A 232 -13.59 2.84 -14.03
C ARG A 232 -12.34 3.64 -14.31
N ASN A 233 -12.43 4.66 -15.18
CA ASN A 233 -11.29 5.53 -15.48
C ASN A 233 -10.77 6.17 -14.19
N CYS A 234 -11.65 6.75 -13.37
CA CYS A 234 -11.29 7.37 -12.10
C CYS A 234 -10.56 6.39 -11.16
N VAL A 235 -11.09 5.18 -10.99
CA VAL A 235 -10.47 4.14 -10.15
C VAL A 235 -9.11 3.70 -10.71
N TRP A 236 -8.99 3.48 -12.01
CA TRP A 236 -7.72 3.07 -12.62
C TRP A 236 -6.68 4.18 -12.63
N ASP A 237 -7.10 5.42 -12.83
CA ASP A 237 -6.26 6.60 -12.70
C ASP A 237 -5.72 6.73 -11.28
N GLU A 238 -6.55 6.49 -10.27
CA GLU A 238 -6.10 6.46 -8.89
C GLU A 238 -5.11 5.31 -8.61
N LEU A 239 -5.44 4.09 -9.03
CA LEU A 239 -4.61 2.90 -8.81
C LEU A 239 -3.25 2.97 -9.51
N THR A 240 -3.17 3.71 -10.61
CA THR A 240 -1.97 3.80 -11.43
C THR A 240 -1.27 5.16 -11.42
N GLY A 241 -1.80 6.13 -10.65
CA GLY A 241 -1.26 7.49 -10.59
C GLY A 241 -1.32 8.23 -11.93
N ARG A 242 -2.40 8.03 -12.70
CA ARG A 242 -2.62 8.66 -14.01
C ARG A 242 -3.77 9.67 -13.97
N SER A 243 -3.95 10.36 -15.09
CA SER A 243 -5.13 11.19 -15.35
C SER A 243 -5.50 11.01 -16.80
N THR A 244 -6.64 10.38 -17.05
CA THR A 244 -7.22 10.26 -18.38
C THR A 244 -8.29 11.33 -18.58
N MET A 245 -8.45 11.78 -19.83
CA MET A 245 -9.56 12.67 -20.15
C MET A 245 -10.88 11.91 -20.06
N ILE A 246 -11.89 12.59 -19.54
CA ILE A 246 -13.27 12.10 -19.53
C ILE A 246 -13.95 12.63 -20.78
N ASP A 247 -14.27 11.75 -21.72
CA ASP A 247 -14.88 12.14 -23.00
C ASP A 247 -16.39 12.44 -22.85
N ASP A 248 -17.10 11.58 -22.11
CA ASP A 248 -18.55 11.64 -21.89
C ASP A 248 -18.98 11.03 -20.55
N PHE A 249 -20.13 11.52 -20.05
CA PHE A 249 -20.80 10.97 -18.87
C PHE A 249 -22.04 10.18 -19.33
N ASP A 250 -21.88 8.87 -19.45
CA ASP A 250 -23.00 7.96 -19.69
C ASP A 250 -23.89 7.92 -18.45
N ILE A 251 -25.14 8.36 -18.57
CA ILE A 251 -26.16 8.36 -17.52
C ILE A 251 -27.25 7.37 -17.91
N VAL A 252 -27.62 6.50 -16.98
CA VAL A 252 -28.55 5.41 -17.24
C VAL A 252 -29.69 5.39 -16.24
N TYR A 253 -30.85 4.95 -16.70
CA TYR A 253 -32.01 4.65 -15.86
C TYR A 253 -32.83 3.54 -16.51
N PHE A 254 -33.85 3.05 -15.81
CA PHE A 254 -34.73 2.00 -16.34
C PHE A 254 -36.18 2.40 -16.16
N ASP A 255 -36.91 2.51 -17.28
CA ASP A 255 -38.35 2.75 -17.30
C ASP A 255 -38.99 1.97 -18.45
N ALA A 256 -39.55 0.81 -18.13
CA ALA A 256 -40.23 -0.03 -19.12
C ALA A 256 -41.63 0.51 -19.50
N SER A 257 -42.17 1.46 -18.74
CA SER A 257 -43.48 2.06 -19.04
C SER A 257 -43.40 3.15 -20.11
N ASN A 258 -42.22 3.75 -20.28
CA ASN A 258 -41.95 4.77 -21.28
C ASN A 258 -40.59 4.54 -21.95
N ILE A 259 -40.63 3.96 -23.16
CA ILE A 259 -39.46 3.71 -24.01
C ILE A 259 -39.32 4.75 -25.14
N ASP A 260 -39.88 5.94 -24.99
CA ASP A 260 -39.71 7.01 -25.98
C ASP A 260 -38.31 7.65 -25.86
N PRO A 261 -37.46 7.63 -26.90
CA PRO A 261 -36.17 8.31 -26.87
C PRO A 261 -36.25 9.83 -26.68
N ALA A 262 -37.42 10.47 -26.89
CA ALA A 262 -37.62 11.87 -26.55
C ALA A 262 -37.45 12.11 -25.04
N LYS A 263 -37.84 11.15 -24.21
CA LYS A 263 -37.71 11.29 -22.75
C LYS A 263 -36.25 11.33 -22.31
N ASP A 264 -35.41 10.49 -22.91
CA ASP A 264 -33.97 10.48 -22.68
C ASP A 264 -33.39 11.87 -22.98
N LYS A 265 -33.77 12.49 -24.11
CA LYS A 265 -33.31 13.83 -24.52
C LYS A 265 -33.78 14.95 -23.59
N GLU A 266 -35.02 14.89 -23.10
CA GLU A 266 -35.53 15.86 -22.13
C GLU A 266 -34.70 15.85 -20.85
N ILE A 267 -34.42 14.65 -20.32
CA ILE A 267 -33.60 14.48 -19.11
C ILE A 267 -32.16 14.93 -19.38
N GLU A 268 -31.59 14.56 -20.53
CA GLU A 268 -30.25 14.96 -20.95
C GLU A 268 -30.11 16.48 -20.97
N GLN A 269 -31.05 17.19 -21.61
CA GLN A 269 -31.04 18.64 -21.66
C GLN A 269 -31.19 19.26 -20.27
N ALA A 270 -32.09 18.75 -19.43
CA ALA A 270 -32.30 19.26 -18.07
C ALA A 270 -31.06 19.12 -17.17
N ILE A 271 -30.26 18.07 -17.38
CA ILE A 271 -28.96 17.90 -16.71
C ILE A 271 -27.94 18.85 -17.33
N GLN A 272 -27.84 18.88 -18.66
CA GLN A 272 -26.87 19.70 -19.39
C GLN A 272 -27.02 21.20 -19.07
N ASP A 273 -28.24 21.70 -18.87
CA ASP A 273 -28.53 23.09 -18.47
C ASP A 273 -27.95 23.47 -17.10
N LYS A 274 -27.60 22.48 -16.27
CA LYS A 274 -26.99 22.68 -14.93
C LYS A 274 -25.47 22.53 -14.96
N LEU A 275 -24.91 22.11 -16.09
CA LEU A 275 -23.50 21.81 -16.26
C LEU A 275 -22.83 22.86 -17.14
N VAL A 276 -21.52 23.01 -16.96
CA VAL A 276 -20.70 23.75 -17.93
C VAL A 276 -20.71 23.04 -19.28
N SER A 277 -20.67 23.80 -20.37
CA SER A 277 -20.80 23.26 -21.74
C SER A 277 -19.68 22.30 -22.16
N SER A 278 -18.57 22.30 -21.43
CA SER A 278 -17.45 21.38 -21.63
C SER A 278 -17.77 19.96 -21.11
N LEU A 279 -18.68 19.80 -20.15
CA LEU A 279 -19.17 18.49 -19.70
C LEU A 279 -20.28 18.00 -20.62
N ARG A 280 -20.05 16.87 -21.29
CA ARG A 280 -21.04 16.24 -22.17
C ARG A 280 -21.68 15.05 -21.49
N VAL A 281 -22.99 15.08 -21.31
CA VAL A 281 -23.76 13.97 -20.75
C VAL A 281 -24.50 13.21 -21.86
N SER A 282 -24.66 11.90 -21.70
CA SER A 282 -25.53 11.09 -22.57
C SER A 282 -26.51 10.29 -21.72
N VAL A 283 -27.80 10.49 -21.89
CA VAL A 283 -28.83 9.78 -21.11
C VAL A 283 -29.42 8.62 -21.91
N LYS A 284 -29.51 7.43 -21.31
CA LYS A 284 -30.02 6.22 -21.97
C LYS A 284 -30.95 5.42 -21.07
N ASN A 285 -32.22 5.29 -21.45
CA ASN A 285 -33.14 4.34 -20.83
C ASN A 285 -32.76 2.89 -21.20
N GLN A 286 -32.30 2.12 -20.22
CA GLN A 286 -31.87 0.73 -20.41
C GLN A 286 -33.02 -0.20 -20.82
N ALA A 287 -34.28 0.13 -20.50
CA ALA A 287 -35.42 -0.66 -20.95
C ALA A 287 -35.57 -0.66 -22.49
N ARG A 288 -35.08 0.39 -23.17
CA ARG A 288 -35.18 0.59 -24.62
C ARG A 288 -33.98 0.05 -25.41
N MET A 289 -32.83 -0.16 -24.75
CA MET A 289 -31.55 -0.41 -25.44
C MET A 289 -31.54 -1.65 -26.32
N HIS A 290 -32.35 -2.67 -26.00
CA HIS A 290 -32.52 -3.86 -26.82
C HIS A 290 -32.97 -3.56 -28.27
N LEU A 291 -33.75 -2.48 -28.49
CA LEU A 291 -34.17 -2.04 -29.83
C LEU A 291 -33.02 -1.42 -30.64
N VAL A 292 -31.97 -0.94 -29.96
CA VAL A 292 -30.79 -0.31 -30.59
C VAL A 292 -29.69 -1.34 -30.81
N THR A 293 -29.46 -2.21 -29.82
CA THR A 293 -28.35 -3.17 -29.83
C THR A 293 -28.71 -4.49 -30.51
N GLY A 294 -30.00 -4.83 -30.60
CA GLY A 294 -30.46 -6.16 -31.03
C GLY A 294 -30.28 -7.25 -29.96
N GLU A 295 -29.85 -6.88 -28.75
CA GLU A 295 -29.75 -7.81 -27.62
C GLU A 295 -31.13 -8.11 -27.01
N PRO A 296 -31.26 -9.13 -26.14
CA PRO A 296 -32.50 -9.37 -25.41
C PRO A 296 -32.90 -8.19 -24.52
N PRO A 297 -34.22 -7.96 -24.30
CA PRO A 297 -34.71 -6.96 -23.35
C PRO A 297 -34.25 -7.28 -21.93
N ARG A 298 -33.91 -6.24 -21.18
CA ARG A 298 -33.45 -6.34 -19.79
C ARG A 298 -34.62 -6.21 -18.83
N LEU A 299 -34.54 -6.91 -17.70
CA LEU A 299 -35.62 -6.97 -16.71
C LEU A 299 -35.56 -5.83 -15.69
N SER A 300 -34.37 -5.29 -15.45
CA SER A 300 -34.13 -4.21 -14.50
C SER A 300 -32.88 -3.43 -14.90
N LEU A 301 -32.62 -2.31 -14.19
CA LEU A 301 -31.37 -1.57 -14.34
C LEU A 301 -30.16 -2.41 -13.93
N GLU A 302 -30.28 -3.18 -12.85
CA GLU A 302 -29.22 -4.04 -12.33
C GLU A 302 -28.89 -5.16 -13.33
N ASP A 303 -29.90 -5.77 -13.95
CA ASP A 303 -29.73 -6.75 -15.03
C ASP A 303 -29.07 -6.11 -16.26
N ALA A 304 -29.46 -4.90 -16.64
CA ALA A 304 -28.82 -4.18 -17.74
C ALA A 304 -27.34 -3.91 -17.50
N ILE A 305 -26.97 -3.44 -16.30
CA ILE A 305 -25.58 -3.16 -15.92
C ILE A 305 -24.77 -4.46 -15.85
N ALA A 306 -25.33 -5.54 -15.28
CA ALA A 306 -24.67 -6.84 -15.19
C ALA A 306 -24.27 -7.43 -16.56
N ASN A 307 -24.98 -7.00 -17.61
CA ASN A 307 -24.76 -7.43 -18.97
C ASN A 307 -24.03 -6.41 -19.84
N TRP A 308 -23.40 -5.40 -19.25
CA TRP A 308 -22.51 -4.55 -20.04
C TRP A 308 -21.30 -5.31 -20.59
N PRO A 309 -20.63 -4.80 -21.64
CA PRO A 309 -19.60 -5.56 -22.35
C PRO A 309 -18.39 -5.96 -21.53
N GLU A 310 -18.00 -5.20 -20.50
CA GLU A 310 -16.87 -5.54 -19.64
C GLU A 310 -17.30 -5.61 -18.17
N THR A 311 -16.75 -6.58 -17.42
CA THR A 311 -17.03 -6.69 -15.98
C THR A 311 -16.55 -5.46 -15.20
N ALA A 312 -15.39 -4.90 -15.58
CA ALA A 312 -14.84 -3.69 -14.95
C ALA A 312 -15.67 -2.43 -15.23
N THR A 313 -16.55 -2.43 -16.24
CA THR A 313 -17.48 -1.32 -16.47
C THR A 313 -18.87 -1.58 -15.92
N ALA A 314 -19.24 -2.81 -15.59
CA ALA A 314 -20.54 -3.21 -15.05
C ALA A 314 -20.75 -2.76 -13.58
N ILE A 315 -20.62 -1.45 -13.38
CA ILE A 315 -20.81 -0.71 -12.15
C ILE A 315 -21.55 0.61 -12.45
N ALA A 316 -22.25 1.16 -11.48
CA ALA A 316 -22.81 2.49 -11.58
C ALA A 316 -22.86 3.18 -10.22
N VAL A 317 -22.71 4.51 -10.22
CA VAL A 317 -22.75 5.32 -9.00
C VAL A 317 -23.92 6.28 -9.06
N GLN A 318 -24.60 6.44 -7.94
CA GLN A 318 -25.67 7.42 -7.79
C GLN A 318 -25.45 8.25 -6.52
N ARG A 319 -25.93 9.48 -6.52
CA ARG A 319 -26.03 10.29 -5.31
C ARG A 319 -27.47 10.29 -4.79
N LYS A 320 -27.65 9.94 -3.51
CA LYS A 320 -28.93 9.95 -2.80
C LYS A 320 -28.79 10.64 -1.46
N LEU A 321 -29.61 11.66 -1.22
CA LEU A 321 -29.65 12.40 0.05
C LEU A 321 -28.25 12.87 0.49
N GLY A 322 -27.45 13.25 -0.49
CA GLY A 322 -26.10 13.72 -0.22
C GLY A 322 -25.03 12.64 -0.01
N GLN A 323 -25.35 11.35 -0.17
CA GLN A 323 -24.41 10.23 -0.06
C GLN A 323 -24.27 9.50 -1.40
N LEU A 324 -23.10 8.92 -1.66
CA LEU A 324 -22.88 8.10 -2.84
C LEU A 324 -23.30 6.65 -2.57
N VAL A 325 -23.96 6.05 -3.56
CA VAL A 325 -24.41 4.66 -3.55
C VAL A 325 -23.84 3.98 -4.79
N LEU A 326 -23.32 2.77 -4.62
CA LEU A 326 -22.70 1.97 -5.68
C LEU A 326 -23.60 0.79 -6.04
N MET A 327 -23.76 0.54 -7.34
CA MET A 327 -24.33 -0.68 -7.91
C MET A 327 -23.21 -1.44 -8.61
N ALA A 328 -22.97 -2.70 -8.24
CA ALA A 328 -21.88 -3.52 -8.76
C ALA A 328 -22.31 -5.00 -8.88
N PRO A 329 -23.26 -5.34 -9.77
CA PRO A 329 -23.88 -6.67 -9.83
C PRO A 329 -22.92 -7.81 -10.19
N VAL A 330 -21.78 -7.50 -10.83
CA VAL A 330 -20.75 -8.49 -11.17
C VAL A 330 -19.56 -8.49 -10.19
N GLY A 331 -19.64 -7.68 -9.13
CA GLY A 331 -18.55 -7.46 -8.18
C GLY A 331 -17.52 -6.43 -8.66
N LEU A 332 -16.51 -6.18 -7.81
CA LEU A 332 -15.50 -5.13 -8.00
C LEU A 332 -14.09 -5.68 -8.25
N ASP A 333 -13.93 -7.01 -8.25
CA ASP A 333 -12.63 -7.65 -8.30
C ASP A 333 -11.88 -7.35 -9.59
N ASP A 334 -12.53 -7.45 -10.75
CA ASP A 334 -11.86 -7.17 -12.01
C ASP A 334 -11.46 -5.69 -12.13
N LEU A 335 -12.34 -4.78 -11.69
CA LEU A 335 -12.06 -3.34 -11.68
C LEU A 335 -10.82 -3.02 -10.85
N LEU A 336 -10.77 -3.51 -9.60
CA LEU A 336 -9.69 -3.20 -8.64
C LEU A 336 -8.38 -3.93 -8.97
N ASN A 337 -8.43 -5.01 -9.75
CA ASN A 337 -7.24 -5.77 -10.15
C ASN A 337 -6.74 -5.42 -11.56
N LEU A 338 -7.25 -4.34 -12.17
CA LEU A 338 -6.84 -3.91 -13.52
C LEU A 338 -7.11 -5.00 -14.57
N ILE A 339 -8.24 -5.70 -14.45
CA ILE A 339 -8.63 -6.77 -15.37
C ILE A 339 -9.77 -6.28 -16.26
N VAL A 340 -9.60 -6.47 -17.57
CA VAL A 340 -10.68 -6.28 -18.55
C VAL A 340 -11.07 -7.64 -19.10
N ARG A 341 -12.28 -8.08 -18.80
CA ARG A 341 -12.85 -9.31 -19.35
C ARG A 341 -14.30 -9.08 -19.77
N PRO A 342 -14.80 -9.83 -20.76
CA PRO A 342 -16.20 -9.77 -21.10
C PRO A 342 -17.08 -10.32 -19.97
N THR A 343 -18.29 -9.78 -19.82
CA THR A 343 -19.33 -10.43 -19.00
C THR A 343 -19.81 -11.71 -19.69
N SER A 344 -20.54 -12.57 -18.97
CA SER A 344 -20.94 -13.90 -19.47
C SER A 344 -21.68 -13.86 -20.82
N TYR A 345 -22.56 -12.88 -21.03
CA TYR A 345 -23.24 -12.69 -22.31
C TYR A 345 -22.25 -12.34 -23.42
N HIS A 346 -21.35 -11.39 -23.18
CA HIS A 346 -20.38 -10.93 -24.17
C HIS A 346 -19.22 -11.92 -24.41
N ALA A 347 -18.97 -12.85 -23.49
CA ALA A 347 -18.07 -13.97 -23.71
C ALA A 347 -18.62 -14.96 -24.75
N SER A 348 -19.95 -15.12 -24.82
CA SER A 348 -20.62 -15.94 -25.83
C SER A 348 -20.94 -15.17 -27.13
N HIS A 349 -20.87 -13.85 -27.11
CA HIS A 349 -21.17 -12.95 -28.24
C HIS A 349 -20.03 -11.91 -28.42
N PRO A 350 -18.84 -12.35 -28.86
CA PRO A 350 -17.61 -11.59 -28.72
C PRO A 350 -17.54 -10.32 -29.57
N GLU A 351 -18.34 -10.20 -30.64
CA GLU A 351 -18.28 -9.09 -31.60
C GLU A 351 -18.34 -7.70 -30.95
N SER A 352 -19.19 -7.55 -29.95
CA SER A 352 -19.40 -6.29 -29.22
C SER A 352 -18.24 -5.94 -28.28
N PHE A 353 -17.64 -6.94 -27.64
CA PHE A 353 -16.44 -6.78 -26.81
C PHE A 353 -15.19 -6.53 -27.68
N ASP A 354 -15.04 -7.25 -28.78
CA ASP A 354 -13.95 -7.08 -29.73
C ASP A 354 -13.94 -5.70 -30.37
N ARG A 355 -15.12 -5.22 -30.81
CA ARG A 355 -15.28 -3.84 -31.28
C ARG A 355 -14.87 -2.83 -30.21
N ARG A 356 -15.25 -3.06 -28.95
CA ARG A 356 -14.91 -2.15 -27.84
C ARG A 356 -13.42 -2.16 -27.50
N LYS A 357 -12.75 -3.31 -27.52
CA LYS A 357 -11.29 -3.41 -27.38
C LYS A 357 -10.57 -2.47 -28.35
N GLY A 358 -10.98 -2.48 -29.63
CA GLY A 358 -10.40 -1.62 -30.65
C GLY A 358 -10.70 -0.13 -30.44
N LEU A 359 -11.94 0.22 -30.08
CA LEU A 359 -12.36 1.62 -29.90
C LEU A 359 -11.77 2.28 -28.65
N LYS A 360 -11.70 1.55 -27.54
CA LYS A 360 -11.27 2.12 -26.26
C LYS A 360 -9.77 2.02 -26.03
N ALA A 361 -9.07 1.14 -26.75
CA ALA A 361 -7.61 1.01 -26.73
C ALA A 361 -7.02 1.07 -25.31
N TRP A 362 -7.65 0.39 -24.33
CA TRP A 362 -7.39 0.62 -22.91
C TRP A 362 -5.92 0.52 -22.52
N THR A 363 -5.19 -0.43 -23.11
CA THR A 363 -3.77 -0.67 -22.84
C THR A 363 -2.86 0.48 -23.30
N ALA A 364 -3.34 1.39 -24.15
CA ALA A 364 -2.62 2.62 -24.49
C ALA A 364 -2.65 3.65 -23.34
N HIS A 365 -3.71 3.62 -22.52
CA HIS A 365 -3.87 4.52 -21.37
C HIS A 365 -3.35 3.88 -20.07
N TRP A 366 -3.62 2.59 -19.87
CA TRP A 366 -3.20 1.81 -18.70
C TRP A 366 -2.48 0.53 -19.15
N PRO A 367 -1.15 0.58 -19.36
CA PRO A 367 -0.34 -0.57 -19.79
C PRO A 367 -0.37 -1.76 -18.82
N GLU A 368 -0.75 -1.54 -17.57
CA GLU A 368 -0.84 -2.57 -16.52
C GLU A 368 -2.09 -3.45 -16.64
N LEU A 369 -3.03 -3.10 -17.53
CA LEU A 369 -4.26 -3.84 -17.70
C LEU A 369 -4.03 -5.25 -18.22
N THR A 370 -4.67 -6.22 -17.58
CA THR A 370 -4.77 -7.58 -18.08
C THR A 370 -6.07 -7.74 -18.87
N VAL A 371 -5.97 -7.77 -20.20
CA VAL A 371 -7.12 -8.03 -21.07
C VAL A 371 -7.27 -9.54 -21.27
N LYS A 372 -8.40 -10.11 -20.84
CA LYS A 372 -8.73 -11.52 -21.01
C LYS A 372 -9.76 -11.68 -22.13
N SER A 373 -9.46 -12.48 -23.14
CA SER A 373 -10.45 -13.01 -24.07
C SER A 373 -11.08 -14.24 -23.42
N SER A 374 -12.34 -14.11 -22.99
CA SER A 374 -13.25 -15.17 -22.49
C SER A 374 -12.64 -16.29 -21.65
#